data_AF-A0A6M8WC93-F1
#
_entry.id   AF-A0A6M8WC93-F1
#
_cell.length_a   1.000
_cell.length_b   1.000
_cell.length_c   1.000
_cell.angle_alpha   90.00
_cell.angle_beta   90.00
_cell.angle_gamma   90.00
#
_symmetry.space_group_name_H-M   'P 1'
#
loop_
_entity.id
_entity.type
_entity.pdbx_description
1 polymer ?
#
loop_
_entity_poly.entity_id
_entity_poly.type
_entity_poly.pdbx_seq_one_letter_code
_entity_poly.pdbx_strand_id
1 'polypeptide(L)'
;MPEDLVSLQAYDLIILQDVPADAMSQRAQTALAAHVQDLGAGLVMLGGYNSFAAGGWRGSAIEPLLPVDLEIPDELIVPSAAVMIVLDSSGSMGRGVMGSIKTQQEIANESAALAVSTLDKRDLVGVVSFDSDTREVVPIGPNVDPQATAGRIRSISAGGGTMVAPALGLARDRLVEVDAEIKHVILLSDGRAGDAEGLPRMAEEFGRLGIRITTISVGSGADQQTMQSIAGLSGGEHYAVMNPSVLPRIFVKAIRVVRTPLVRESPFVPRGAGHGLAAGRGVRVRRPRAGVDGALTHAGQDRSDGLDAAGDRAGRAGAGPLAGRAGPGRGVHFGCARGQLGGAVGLLARVCRVLDGAGAESVEAVVGGAV
;
A
#
# COMPACT_ATOMS: atom_id res chain seq x y z
N MET A 1 25.88 17.25 -10.86
CA MET A 1 25.64 18.43 -10.01
C MET A 1 26.99 19.06 -9.67
N PRO A 2 27.14 20.40 -9.63
CA PRO A 2 28.40 21.01 -9.20
C PRO A 2 28.77 20.58 -7.77
N GLU A 3 30.07 20.40 -7.50
CA GLU A 3 30.56 19.90 -6.21
C GLU A 3 31.18 20.98 -5.32
N ASP A 4 31.25 22.21 -5.81
CA ASP A 4 31.84 23.35 -5.13
C ASP A 4 30.88 24.55 -5.08
N LEU A 5 31.03 25.37 -4.04
CA LEU A 5 30.14 26.48 -3.76
C LEU A 5 30.20 27.59 -4.81
N VAL A 6 31.37 27.84 -5.40
CA VAL A 6 31.56 28.89 -6.41
C VAL A 6 30.76 28.58 -7.67
N SER A 7 30.79 27.33 -8.11
CA SER A 7 29.98 26.87 -9.24
C SER A 7 28.48 26.87 -8.93
N LEU A 8 28.08 26.64 -7.68
CA LEU A 8 26.67 26.65 -7.27
C LEU A 8 26.09 28.07 -7.21
N GLN A 9 26.90 29.10 -6.94
CA GLN A 9 26.47 30.51 -6.95
C GLN A 9 25.88 30.99 -8.28
N ALA A 10 26.13 30.27 -9.38
CA ALA A 10 25.50 30.56 -10.66
C ALA A 10 23.99 30.25 -10.69
N TYR A 11 23.43 29.61 -9.65
CA TYR A 11 22.04 29.16 -9.60
C TYR A 11 21.32 29.71 -8.36
N ASP A 12 20.20 30.40 -8.57
CA ASP A 12 19.35 30.93 -7.49
C ASP A 12 18.38 29.88 -6.91
N LEU A 13 18.11 28.81 -7.66
CA LEU A 13 17.18 27.73 -7.29
C LEU A 13 17.68 26.39 -7.81
N ILE A 14 17.68 25.39 -6.92
CA ILE A 14 18.04 24.01 -7.25
C ILE A 14 16.83 23.11 -6.99
N ILE A 15 16.47 22.29 -7.99
CA ILE A 15 15.36 21.34 -7.91
C ILE A 15 15.92 19.93 -7.98
N LEU A 16 15.66 19.14 -6.93
CA LEU A 16 15.96 17.71 -6.89
C LEU A 16 14.66 16.95 -7.11
N GLN A 17 14.56 16.14 -8.17
CA GLN A 17 13.36 15.37 -8.50
C GLN A 17 13.67 13.87 -8.53
N ASP A 18 13.10 13.13 -7.59
CA ASP A 18 13.31 11.69 -7.41
C ASP A 18 14.81 11.26 -7.42
N VAL A 19 15.69 12.09 -6.88
CA VAL A 19 17.15 11.86 -6.85
C VAL A 19 17.53 11.16 -5.54
N PRO A 20 18.15 9.97 -5.58
CA PRO A 20 18.70 9.34 -4.38
C PRO A 20 19.98 10.04 -3.93
N ALA A 21 20.27 10.00 -2.63
CA ALA A 21 21.41 10.69 -2.02
C ALA A 21 22.76 10.22 -2.57
N ASP A 22 22.88 8.93 -2.92
CA ASP A 22 24.10 8.33 -3.46
C ASP A 22 24.42 8.78 -4.90
N ALA A 23 23.44 9.34 -5.63
CA ALA A 23 23.66 10.00 -6.91
C ALA A 23 24.38 11.35 -6.75
N MET A 24 24.53 11.85 -5.52
CA MET A 24 25.28 13.05 -5.20
C MET A 24 26.47 12.72 -4.29
N SER A 25 27.66 13.19 -4.68
CA SER A 25 28.82 13.05 -3.81
C SER A 25 28.60 13.84 -2.51
N GLN A 26 29.23 13.38 -1.42
CA GLN A 26 29.11 14.04 -0.12
C GLN A 26 29.57 15.51 -0.18
N ARG A 27 30.56 15.82 -1.04
CA ARG A 27 31.00 17.19 -1.31
C ARG A 27 29.90 18.03 -1.95
N ALA A 28 29.23 17.51 -2.98
CA ALA A 28 28.11 18.19 -3.61
C ALA A 28 26.94 18.42 -2.64
N GLN A 29 26.66 17.46 -1.76
CA GLN A 29 25.63 17.61 -0.72
C GLN A 29 26.00 18.71 0.28
N THR A 30 27.24 18.74 0.78
CA THR A 30 27.71 19.81 1.68
C THR A 30 27.73 21.17 1.00
N ALA A 31 28.20 21.26 -0.25
CA ALA A 31 28.23 22.50 -1.00
C ALA A 31 26.82 23.04 -1.28
N LEU A 32 25.87 22.15 -1.62
CA LEU A 32 24.45 22.51 -1.75
C LEU A 32 23.89 23.01 -0.42
N ALA A 33 24.19 22.34 0.69
CA ALA A 33 23.70 22.75 1.99
C ALA A 33 24.20 24.16 2.37
N ALA A 34 25.48 24.43 2.16
CA ALA A 34 26.07 25.76 2.35
C ALA A 34 25.46 26.80 1.40
N HIS A 35 25.19 26.44 0.14
CA HIS A 35 24.55 27.36 -0.82
C HIS A 35 23.15 27.78 -0.37
N VAL A 36 22.39 26.86 0.21
CA VAL A 36 21.04 27.12 0.73
C VAL A 36 21.08 27.88 2.05
N GLN A 37 21.94 27.47 2.99
CA GLN A 37 21.99 28.06 4.35
C GLN A 37 22.74 29.37 4.42
N ASP A 38 23.90 29.46 3.77
CA ASP A 38 24.82 30.59 3.93
C ASP A 38 24.62 31.66 2.84
N LEU A 39 24.14 31.26 1.65
CA LEU A 39 23.97 32.15 0.49
C LEU A 39 22.50 32.38 0.11
N GLY A 40 21.56 31.75 0.82
CA GLY A 40 20.12 31.99 0.66
C GLY A 40 19.52 31.44 -0.64
N ALA A 41 20.17 30.46 -1.28
CA ALA A 41 19.64 29.86 -2.50
C ALA A 41 18.37 29.02 -2.23
N GLY A 42 17.45 29.01 -3.19
CA GLY A 42 16.26 28.18 -3.11
C GLY A 42 16.56 26.69 -3.31
N LEU A 43 15.93 25.84 -2.50
CA LEU A 43 15.94 24.39 -2.69
C LEU A 43 14.50 23.86 -2.77
N VAL A 44 14.20 23.09 -3.82
CA VAL A 44 12.96 22.33 -3.94
C VAL A 44 13.32 20.86 -4.10
N MET A 45 12.82 20.02 -3.20
CA MET A 45 12.92 18.57 -3.33
C MET A 45 11.54 17.98 -3.64
N LEU A 46 11.42 17.34 -4.80
CA LEU A 46 10.26 16.57 -5.22
C LEU A 46 10.57 15.09 -4.98
N GLY A 47 9.87 14.49 -4.03
CA GLY A 47 10.00 13.07 -3.73
C GLY A 47 9.48 12.14 -4.82
N GLY A 48 9.78 10.86 -4.65
CA GLY A 48 9.38 9.75 -5.50
C GLY A 48 9.84 8.44 -4.87
N TYR A 49 9.79 7.34 -5.63
CA TYR A 49 10.14 6.01 -5.14
C TYR A 49 11.61 5.89 -4.68
N ASN A 50 12.49 6.77 -5.16
CA ASN A 50 13.93 6.73 -4.93
C ASN A 50 14.44 7.91 -4.06
N SER A 51 13.56 8.68 -3.42
CA SER A 51 13.91 9.89 -2.63
C SER A 51 13.57 9.78 -1.15
N PHE A 52 13.85 10.85 -0.38
CA PHE A 52 13.64 10.94 1.07
C PHE A 52 14.21 9.73 1.83
N ALA A 53 13.43 9.11 2.72
CA ALA A 53 13.87 8.00 3.57
C ALA A 53 14.44 6.82 2.77
N ALA A 54 13.73 6.34 1.74
CA ALA A 54 14.20 5.25 0.87
C ALA A 54 15.37 5.67 -0.03
N GLY A 55 15.49 6.97 -0.32
CA GLY A 55 16.57 7.55 -1.10
C GLY A 55 17.86 7.84 -0.33
N GLY A 56 17.96 7.48 0.95
CA GLY A 56 19.21 7.58 1.72
C GLY A 56 19.59 9.00 2.15
N TRP A 57 18.65 9.95 2.14
CA TRP A 57 18.91 11.34 2.56
C TRP A 57 19.05 11.51 4.07
N ARG A 58 18.66 10.51 4.86
CA ARG A 58 18.82 10.51 6.32
C ARG A 58 20.30 10.58 6.72
N GLY A 59 20.62 11.45 7.67
CA GLY A 59 21.99 11.73 8.13
C GLY A 59 22.84 12.51 7.14
N SER A 60 22.27 12.98 6.01
CA SER A 60 22.99 13.78 5.03
C SER A 60 23.06 15.27 5.42
N ALA A 61 23.92 16.03 4.76
CA ALA A 61 23.97 17.49 4.92
C ALA A 61 22.69 18.20 4.46
N ILE A 62 21.84 17.53 3.68
CA ILE A 62 20.58 18.08 3.16
C ILE A 62 19.40 17.81 4.08
N GLU A 63 19.44 16.75 4.90
CA GLU A 63 18.34 16.40 5.82
C GLU A 63 17.86 17.57 6.68
N PRO A 64 18.74 18.37 7.34
CA PRO A 64 18.29 19.50 8.16
C PRO A 64 17.61 20.64 7.39
N LEU A 65 17.74 20.65 6.05
CA LEU A 65 17.13 21.66 5.17
C LEU A 65 15.73 21.25 4.73
N LEU A 66 15.38 19.97 4.88
CA LEU A 66 14.11 19.45 4.41
C LEU A 66 13.02 19.78 5.42
N PRO A 67 11.83 20.20 4.96
CA PRO A 67 10.69 20.50 5.83
C PRO A 67 9.94 19.23 6.27
N VAL A 68 10.49 18.05 5.99
CA VAL A 68 9.90 16.74 6.28
C VAL A 68 10.85 15.96 7.18
N ASP A 69 10.31 15.35 8.23
CA ASP A 69 11.07 14.44 9.06
C ASP A 69 11.30 13.13 8.28
N LEU A 70 12.56 12.69 8.26
CA LEU A 70 12.96 11.43 7.65
C LEU A 70 12.97 10.27 8.67
N GLU A 71 12.60 10.56 9.93
CA GLU A 71 12.28 9.55 10.93
C GLU A 71 10.89 8.95 10.66
N ILE A 72 10.84 7.62 10.59
CA ILE A 72 9.59 6.88 10.49
C ILE A 72 9.06 6.75 11.92
N PRO A 73 7.90 7.37 12.29
CA PRO A 73 7.38 7.25 13.65
C PRO A 73 7.04 5.79 13.99
N ASP A 74 7.41 5.34 15.19
CA ASP A 74 7.19 3.97 15.67
C ASP A 74 5.76 3.72 16.24
N GLU A 75 4.79 4.63 16.06
CA GLU A 75 3.55 4.61 16.85
C GLU A 75 2.30 4.14 16.06
N LEU A 76 1.67 3.07 16.62
CA LEU A 76 0.59 2.19 16.13
C LEU A 76 0.98 1.18 15.02
N ILE A 77 1.72 0.14 15.42
CA ILE A 77 1.98 -1.05 14.61
C ILE A 77 0.73 -1.96 14.59
N VAL A 78 -0.30 -1.57 13.85
CA VAL A 78 -1.19 -2.59 13.27
C VAL A 78 -0.37 -3.28 12.18
N PRO A 79 -0.25 -4.62 12.16
CA PRO A 79 0.39 -5.32 11.06
C PRO A 79 -0.17 -4.82 9.72
N SER A 80 0.74 -4.43 8.81
CA SER A 80 0.35 -3.82 7.54
C SER A 80 -0.47 -4.78 6.67
N ALA A 81 -0.22 -6.08 6.83
CA ALA A 81 -0.97 -7.13 6.18
C ALA A 81 -1.08 -8.41 7.03
N ALA A 82 -2.20 -9.10 6.88
CA ALA A 82 -2.40 -10.50 7.25
C ALA A 82 -2.68 -11.32 6.00
N VAL A 83 -1.79 -12.27 5.70
CA VAL A 83 -1.82 -13.08 4.47
C VAL A 83 -1.95 -14.56 4.81
N MET A 84 -3.00 -15.20 4.31
CA MET A 84 -3.14 -16.66 4.31
C MET A 84 -2.79 -17.21 2.93
N ILE A 85 -1.80 -18.09 2.86
CA ILE A 85 -1.48 -18.83 1.64
C ILE A 85 -2.20 -20.18 1.70
N VAL A 86 -3.09 -20.43 0.74
CA VAL A 86 -3.88 -21.66 0.66
C VAL A 86 -3.41 -22.44 -0.57
N LEU A 87 -2.69 -23.53 -0.34
CA LEU A 87 -2.01 -24.32 -1.37
C LEU A 87 -2.74 -25.64 -1.62
N ASP A 88 -3.17 -25.86 -2.85
CA ASP A 88 -3.59 -27.17 -3.32
C ASP A 88 -2.40 -28.15 -3.23
N SER A 89 -2.66 -29.30 -2.63
CA SER A 89 -1.78 -30.44 -2.53
C SER A 89 -2.42 -31.71 -3.09
N SER A 90 -3.38 -31.58 -4.00
CA SER A 90 -4.06 -32.68 -4.67
C SER A 90 -3.11 -33.54 -5.51
N GLY A 91 -3.53 -34.77 -5.84
CA GLY A 91 -2.70 -35.69 -6.63
C GLY A 91 -2.25 -35.15 -8.00
N SER A 92 -2.99 -34.22 -8.62
CA SER A 92 -2.60 -33.59 -9.89
C SER A 92 -1.37 -32.70 -9.77
N MET A 93 -1.17 -32.06 -8.61
CA MET A 93 0.01 -31.24 -8.32
C MET A 93 1.31 -32.06 -8.30
N GLY A 94 1.23 -33.38 -8.13
CA GLY A 94 2.38 -34.30 -8.20
C GLY A 94 2.93 -34.50 -9.62
N ARG A 95 2.29 -33.96 -10.66
CA ARG A 95 2.74 -34.12 -12.05
C ARG A 95 4.06 -33.39 -12.29
N GLY A 96 4.96 -34.03 -13.03
CA GLY A 96 6.20 -33.41 -13.50
C GLY A 96 5.95 -32.22 -14.44
N VAL A 97 6.83 -31.23 -14.40
CA VAL A 97 6.77 -30.07 -15.30
C VAL A 97 7.74 -30.27 -16.45
N MET A 98 7.24 -30.12 -17.69
CA MET A 98 8.06 -30.29 -18.90
C MET A 98 9.28 -29.36 -18.87
N GLY A 99 10.48 -29.92 -19.06
CA GLY A 99 11.73 -29.17 -19.00
C GLY A 99 12.24 -28.89 -17.59
N SER A 100 11.65 -29.51 -16.56
CA SER A 100 12.06 -29.42 -15.16
C SER A 100 12.19 -30.81 -14.55
N ILE A 101 13.09 -30.97 -13.58
CA ILE A 101 13.14 -32.17 -12.72
C ILE A 101 12.11 -32.10 -11.58
N LYS A 102 11.43 -30.96 -11.42
CA LYS A 102 10.46 -30.69 -10.35
C LYS A 102 9.02 -30.96 -10.80
N THR A 103 8.21 -31.35 -9.84
CA THR A 103 6.74 -31.41 -9.91
C THR A 103 6.10 -30.02 -9.82
N GLN A 104 4.82 -29.92 -10.14
CA GLN A 104 4.06 -28.68 -9.95
C GLN A 104 4.00 -28.28 -8.48
N GLN A 105 3.82 -29.25 -7.57
CA GLN A 105 3.84 -29.04 -6.13
C GLN A 105 5.15 -28.42 -5.65
N GLU A 106 6.29 -28.98 -6.06
CA GLU A 106 7.60 -28.46 -5.63
C GLU A 106 7.82 -27.01 -6.12
N ILE A 107 7.35 -26.68 -7.32
CA ILE A 107 7.45 -25.32 -7.84
C ILE A 107 6.49 -24.38 -7.10
N ALA A 108 5.26 -24.81 -6.80
CA ALA A 108 4.31 -24.04 -6.01
C ALA A 108 4.85 -23.77 -4.59
N ASN A 109 5.40 -24.79 -3.94
CA ASN A 109 6.03 -24.68 -2.61
C ASN A 109 7.20 -23.69 -2.62
N GLU A 110 8.12 -23.79 -3.59
CA GLU A 110 9.22 -22.83 -3.69
C GLU A 110 8.74 -21.40 -3.97
N SER A 111 7.68 -21.27 -4.77
CA SER A 111 7.09 -19.97 -5.09
C SER A 111 6.48 -19.33 -3.83
N ALA A 112 5.71 -20.09 -3.06
CA ALA A 112 5.13 -19.63 -1.80
C ALA A 112 6.20 -19.34 -0.74
N ALA A 113 7.22 -20.20 -0.62
CA ALA A 113 8.36 -20.00 0.28
C ALA A 113 9.14 -18.71 -0.03
N LEU A 114 9.37 -18.43 -1.33
CA LEU A 114 9.97 -17.17 -1.77
C LEU A 114 9.06 -15.99 -1.42
N ALA A 115 7.75 -16.12 -1.66
CA ALA A 115 6.76 -15.09 -1.36
C ALA A 115 6.78 -14.68 0.12
N VAL A 116 6.74 -15.66 1.04
CA VAL A 116 6.85 -15.44 2.49
C VAL A 116 8.15 -14.73 2.86
N SER A 117 9.25 -15.05 2.19
CA SER A 117 10.55 -14.41 2.42
C SER A 117 10.58 -12.93 1.99
N THR A 118 9.61 -12.47 1.21
CA THR A 118 9.48 -11.06 0.79
C THR A 118 8.59 -10.21 1.70
N LEU A 119 7.86 -10.83 2.63
CA LEU A 119 7.00 -10.14 3.59
C LEU A 119 7.80 -9.53 4.74
N ASP A 120 7.28 -8.45 5.32
CA ASP A 120 7.92 -7.83 6.48
C ASP A 120 7.79 -8.77 7.70
N LYS A 121 8.72 -8.66 8.66
CA LYS A 121 8.70 -9.46 9.89
C LYS A 121 7.48 -9.18 10.76
N ARG A 122 6.87 -8.00 10.61
CA ARG A 122 5.66 -7.57 11.30
C ARG A 122 4.37 -8.05 10.62
N ASP A 123 4.43 -8.44 9.35
CA ASP A 123 3.26 -8.97 8.64
C ASP A 123 2.85 -10.33 9.22
N LEU A 124 1.54 -10.59 9.26
CA LEU A 124 1.01 -11.86 9.72
C LEU A 124 0.92 -12.82 8.54
N VAL A 125 1.45 -14.03 8.70
CA VAL A 125 1.48 -15.07 7.67
C VAL A 125 0.97 -16.37 8.24
N GLY A 126 0.03 -16.99 7.53
CA GLY A 126 -0.36 -18.37 7.77
C GLY A 126 -0.37 -19.15 6.45
N VAL A 127 -0.29 -20.47 6.59
CA VAL A 127 -0.26 -21.39 5.44
C VAL A 127 -1.21 -22.54 5.72
N VAL A 128 -2.11 -22.79 4.78
CA VAL A 128 -3.00 -23.94 4.74
C VAL A 128 -2.68 -24.74 3.49
N SER A 129 -2.53 -26.05 3.62
CA SER A 129 -2.52 -26.95 2.47
C SER A 129 -3.79 -27.78 2.44
N PHE A 130 -4.28 -28.14 1.26
CA PHE A 130 -5.49 -28.93 1.14
C PHE A 130 -5.43 -29.95 0.01
N ASP A 131 -6.04 -31.09 0.26
CA ASP A 131 -6.32 -32.13 -0.74
C ASP A 131 -7.76 -32.64 -0.57
N SER A 132 -7.95 -33.90 -0.17
CA SER A 132 -9.20 -34.37 0.42
C SER A 132 -9.43 -33.79 1.81
N ASP A 133 -8.35 -33.50 2.54
CA ASP A 133 -8.35 -32.96 3.89
C ASP A 133 -7.70 -31.57 3.93
N THR A 134 -8.00 -30.80 4.97
CA THR A 134 -7.39 -29.48 5.22
C THR A 134 -6.34 -29.58 6.31
N ARG A 135 -5.15 -29.03 6.08
CA ARG A 135 -4.04 -29.01 7.04
C ARG A 135 -3.53 -27.59 7.26
N GLU A 136 -3.53 -27.15 8.50
CA GLU A 136 -2.89 -25.90 8.91
C GLU A 136 -1.36 -26.11 8.97
N VAL A 137 -0.69 -25.82 7.86
CA VAL A 137 0.76 -26.02 7.72
C VAL A 137 1.52 -25.02 8.57
N VAL A 138 1.03 -23.78 8.69
CA VAL A 138 1.59 -22.73 9.56
C VAL A 138 0.43 -21.91 10.13
N PRO A 139 0.25 -21.87 11.46
CA PRO A 139 -0.75 -20.98 12.07
C PRO A 139 -0.45 -19.53 11.75
N ILE A 140 -1.50 -18.72 11.60
CA ILE A 140 -1.32 -17.29 11.32
C ILE A 140 -0.59 -16.60 12.47
N GLY A 141 0.47 -15.87 12.14
CA GLY A 141 1.25 -15.13 13.13
C GLY A 141 2.34 -14.28 12.48
N PRO A 142 3.06 -13.46 13.27
CA PRO A 142 4.11 -12.60 12.73
C PRO A 142 5.20 -13.39 12.01
N ASN A 143 5.70 -12.87 10.91
CA ASN A 143 6.73 -13.50 10.07
C ASN A 143 8.14 -13.40 10.69
N VAL A 144 8.30 -13.85 11.94
CA VAL A 144 9.55 -13.75 12.72
C VAL A 144 10.68 -14.61 12.19
N ASP A 145 10.35 -15.79 11.65
CA ASP A 145 11.29 -16.72 11.04
C ASP A 145 10.77 -17.20 9.67
N PRO A 146 10.99 -16.38 8.61
CA PRO A 146 10.57 -16.74 7.26
C PRO A 146 11.23 -18.03 6.74
N GLN A 147 12.42 -18.38 7.25
CA GLN A 147 13.14 -19.59 6.81
C GLN A 147 12.51 -20.85 7.39
N ALA A 148 12.10 -20.83 8.67
CA ALA A 148 11.33 -21.92 9.27
C ALA A 148 9.98 -22.11 8.56
N THR A 149 9.26 -21.02 8.28
CA THR A 149 8.00 -21.04 7.52
C THR A 149 8.22 -21.61 6.11
N ALA A 150 9.26 -21.16 5.41
CA ALA A 150 9.64 -21.69 4.10
C ALA A 150 9.97 -23.19 4.14
N GLY A 151 10.65 -23.67 5.18
CA GLY A 151 10.92 -25.10 5.38
C GLY A 151 9.64 -25.93 5.51
N ARG A 152 8.65 -25.43 6.27
CA ARG A 152 7.34 -26.10 6.43
C ARG A 152 6.56 -26.13 5.11
N ILE A 153 6.55 -25.03 4.36
CA ILE A 153 5.93 -24.97 3.02
C ILE A 153 6.55 -26.00 2.08
N ARG A 154 7.89 -26.10 2.05
CA ARG A 154 8.59 -27.07 1.18
C ARG A 154 8.27 -28.53 1.48
N SER A 155 7.84 -28.84 2.70
CA SER A 155 7.47 -30.21 3.10
C SER A 155 6.10 -30.66 2.57
N ILE A 156 5.29 -29.76 2.02
CA ILE A 156 3.96 -30.09 1.48
C ILE A 156 4.11 -31.03 0.29
N SER A 157 3.45 -32.18 0.37
CA SER A 157 3.49 -33.24 -0.64
C SER A 157 2.12 -33.45 -1.26
N ALA A 158 2.09 -33.75 -2.55
CA ALA A 158 0.87 -33.97 -3.31
C ALA A 158 0.20 -35.32 -3.00
N GLY A 159 -1.13 -35.37 -2.97
CA GLY A 159 -1.95 -36.56 -2.76
C GLY A 159 -3.44 -36.22 -2.67
N GLY A 160 -4.33 -37.22 -2.67
CA GLY A 160 -5.76 -36.98 -2.42
C GLY A 160 -6.52 -36.20 -3.51
N GLY A 161 -7.71 -35.72 -3.15
CA GLY A 161 -8.63 -34.94 -3.99
C GLY A 161 -8.41 -33.42 -3.88
N THR A 162 -9.44 -32.64 -4.21
CA THR A 162 -9.36 -31.17 -4.25
C THR A 162 -10.60 -30.56 -3.55
N MET A 163 -10.51 -30.35 -2.23
CA MET A 163 -11.56 -29.78 -1.38
C MET A 163 -11.21 -28.35 -0.96
N VAL A 164 -11.71 -27.36 -1.70
CA VAL A 164 -11.28 -25.96 -1.54
C VAL A 164 -12.04 -25.26 -0.42
N ALA A 165 -13.34 -25.54 -0.26
CA ALA A 165 -14.20 -24.82 0.66
C ALA A 165 -13.78 -24.97 2.13
N PRO A 166 -13.40 -26.17 2.64
CA PRO A 166 -12.92 -26.31 4.02
C PRO A 166 -11.62 -25.53 4.27
N ALA A 167 -10.73 -25.49 3.27
CA ALA A 167 -9.46 -24.77 3.36
C ALA A 167 -9.64 -23.25 3.40
N LEU A 168 -10.54 -22.73 2.55
CA LEU A 168 -10.95 -21.33 2.60
C LEU A 168 -11.70 -21.00 3.90
N GLY A 169 -12.57 -21.90 4.38
CA GLY A 169 -13.24 -21.74 5.68
C GLY A 169 -12.24 -21.56 6.82
N LEU A 170 -11.23 -22.43 6.90
CA LEU A 170 -10.17 -22.31 7.90
C LEU A 170 -9.39 -20.99 7.74
N ALA A 171 -9.03 -20.61 6.51
CA ALA A 171 -8.34 -19.35 6.25
C ALA A 171 -9.15 -18.11 6.68
N ARG A 172 -10.47 -18.12 6.42
CA ARG A 172 -11.40 -17.08 6.89
C ARG A 172 -11.38 -17.00 8.41
N ASP A 173 -11.57 -18.12 9.07
CA ASP A 173 -11.71 -18.20 10.53
C ASP A 173 -10.43 -17.69 11.22
N ARG A 174 -9.24 -17.98 10.67
CA ARG A 174 -7.98 -17.42 11.16
C ARG A 174 -7.83 -15.92 10.89
N LEU A 175 -8.27 -15.44 9.72
CA LEU A 175 -8.14 -14.03 9.35
C LEU A 175 -9.11 -13.12 10.11
N VAL A 176 -10.28 -13.60 10.50
CA VAL A 176 -11.21 -12.79 11.32
C VAL A 176 -10.72 -12.60 12.75
N GLU A 177 -9.92 -13.52 13.28
CA GLU A 177 -9.35 -13.47 14.63
C GLU A 177 -8.19 -12.47 14.80
N VAL A 178 -7.55 -12.05 13.71
CA VAL A 178 -6.39 -11.14 13.75
C VAL A 178 -6.78 -9.70 13.42
N ASP A 179 -6.06 -8.75 14.02
CA ASP A 179 -6.15 -7.34 13.67
C ASP A 179 -5.05 -6.97 12.66
N ALA A 180 -5.45 -6.52 11.48
CA ALA A 180 -4.57 -6.13 10.38
C ALA A 180 -5.33 -5.19 9.44
N GLU A 181 -4.66 -4.17 8.90
CA GLU A 181 -5.26 -3.20 7.99
C GLU A 181 -5.72 -3.87 6.69
N ILE A 182 -4.95 -4.85 6.22
CA ILE A 182 -5.20 -5.56 4.98
C ILE A 182 -5.24 -7.05 5.27
N LYS A 183 -6.36 -7.71 4.94
CA LYS A 183 -6.52 -9.16 5.04
C LYS A 183 -6.62 -9.77 3.65
N HIS A 184 -5.79 -10.77 3.39
CA HIS A 184 -5.67 -11.34 2.05
C HIS A 184 -5.48 -12.85 2.06
N VAL A 185 -6.11 -13.52 1.11
CA VAL A 185 -5.88 -14.94 0.82
C VAL A 185 -5.23 -15.06 -0.55
N ILE A 186 -4.20 -15.88 -0.65
CA ILE A 186 -3.63 -16.33 -1.93
C ILE A 186 -3.95 -17.81 -2.09
N LEU A 187 -4.90 -18.14 -2.97
CA LEU A 187 -5.32 -19.50 -3.26
C LEU A 187 -4.63 -19.99 -4.54
N LEU A 188 -3.91 -21.11 -4.48
CA LEU A 188 -3.36 -21.79 -5.65
C LEU A 188 -4.02 -23.16 -5.85
N SER A 189 -4.42 -23.50 -7.07
CA SER A 189 -4.93 -24.83 -7.44
C SER A 189 -4.71 -25.18 -8.92
N ASP A 190 -4.45 -26.46 -9.22
CA ASP A 190 -4.34 -26.98 -10.60
C ASP A 190 -5.54 -27.83 -11.06
N GLY A 191 -6.49 -28.04 -10.16
CA GLY A 191 -7.59 -28.99 -10.32
C GLY A 191 -8.97 -28.34 -10.40
N ARG A 192 -10.00 -29.19 -10.50
CA ARG A 192 -11.40 -28.79 -10.31
C ARG A 192 -11.78 -29.07 -8.87
N ALA A 193 -12.30 -28.06 -8.19
CA ALA A 193 -12.82 -28.24 -6.84
C ALA A 193 -13.95 -29.28 -6.84
N GLY A 194 -13.84 -30.29 -5.97
CA GLY A 194 -14.90 -31.30 -5.77
C GLY A 194 -16.17 -30.71 -5.15
N ASP A 195 -16.06 -29.49 -4.61
CA ASP A 195 -17.05 -28.75 -3.83
C ASP A 195 -17.38 -27.37 -4.43
N ALA A 196 -17.27 -27.23 -5.76
CA ALA A 196 -17.35 -25.95 -6.47
C ALA A 196 -18.65 -25.15 -6.26
N GLU A 197 -19.79 -25.81 -6.01
CA GLU A 197 -21.11 -25.16 -5.95
C GLU A 197 -21.22 -24.10 -4.84
N GLY A 198 -20.51 -24.29 -3.72
CA GLY A 198 -20.54 -23.37 -2.57
C GLY A 198 -19.53 -22.23 -2.64
N LEU A 199 -18.52 -22.31 -3.51
CA LEU A 199 -17.37 -21.41 -3.50
C LEU A 199 -17.72 -19.95 -3.85
N PRO A 200 -18.62 -19.64 -4.81
CA PRO A 200 -19.00 -18.25 -5.10
C PRO A 200 -19.61 -17.54 -3.90
N ARG A 201 -20.53 -18.20 -3.17
CA ARG A 201 -21.16 -17.64 -1.97
C ARG A 201 -20.13 -17.39 -0.86
N MET A 202 -19.18 -18.31 -0.69
CA MET A 202 -18.09 -18.14 0.26
C MET A 202 -17.23 -16.93 -0.12
N ALA A 203 -16.89 -16.76 -1.41
CA ALA A 203 -16.10 -15.61 -1.87
C ALA A 203 -16.80 -14.25 -1.62
N GLU A 204 -18.12 -14.18 -1.76
CA GLU A 204 -18.89 -12.98 -1.38
C GLU A 204 -18.80 -12.67 0.11
N GLU A 205 -18.83 -13.70 0.97
CA GLU A 205 -18.65 -13.56 2.42
C GLU A 205 -17.26 -12.98 2.75
N PHE A 206 -16.21 -13.49 2.10
CA PHE A 206 -14.85 -12.96 2.20
C PHE A 206 -14.81 -11.46 1.87
N GLY A 207 -15.40 -11.06 0.74
CA GLY A 207 -15.48 -9.65 0.35
C GLY A 207 -16.21 -8.78 1.39
N ARG A 208 -17.31 -9.26 1.96
CA ARG A 208 -18.06 -8.57 3.03
C ARG A 208 -17.27 -8.43 4.33
N LEU A 209 -16.37 -9.37 4.62
CA LEU A 209 -15.46 -9.33 5.78
C LEU A 209 -14.22 -8.46 5.52
N GLY A 210 -14.09 -7.85 4.34
CA GLY A 210 -12.91 -7.07 3.96
C GLY A 210 -11.69 -7.94 3.64
N ILE A 211 -11.88 -9.23 3.38
CA ILE A 211 -10.82 -10.19 3.06
C ILE A 211 -10.85 -10.46 1.56
N ARG A 212 -9.80 -10.03 0.84
CA ARG A 212 -9.68 -10.25 -0.61
C ARG A 212 -9.05 -11.62 -0.91
N ILE A 213 -9.49 -12.30 -1.96
CA ILE A 213 -8.88 -13.57 -2.41
C ILE A 213 -8.22 -13.37 -3.78
N THR A 214 -6.89 -13.51 -3.85
CA THR A 214 -6.19 -13.70 -5.12
C THR A 214 -6.14 -15.18 -5.45
N THR A 215 -6.56 -15.57 -6.65
CA THR A 215 -6.52 -16.95 -7.10
C THR A 215 -5.47 -17.17 -8.18
N ILE A 216 -4.74 -18.27 -8.09
CA ILE A 216 -3.71 -18.70 -9.05
C ILE A 216 -4.10 -20.09 -9.56
N SER A 217 -4.53 -20.16 -10.82
CA SER A 217 -4.80 -21.43 -11.48
C SER A 217 -3.57 -21.94 -12.20
N VAL A 218 -3.20 -23.19 -11.99
CA VAL A 218 -2.01 -23.80 -12.60
C VAL A 218 -2.42 -24.86 -13.62
N GLY A 219 -1.83 -24.79 -14.81
CA GLY A 219 -2.07 -25.75 -15.88
C GLY A 219 -3.45 -25.61 -16.54
N SER A 220 -3.66 -26.42 -17.58
CA SER A 220 -4.88 -26.39 -18.40
C SER A 220 -6.06 -27.16 -17.79
N GLY A 221 -5.83 -27.91 -16.72
CA GLY A 221 -6.85 -28.73 -16.04
C GLY A 221 -7.65 -27.97 -14.98
N ALA A 222 -7.16 -26.81 -14.55
CA ALA A 222 -7.77 -26.01 -13.51
C ALA A 222 -9.13 -25.45 -13.94
N ASP A 223 -10.07 -25.38 -12.99
CA ASP A 223 -11.34 -24.68 -13.18
C ASP A 223 -11.13 -23.15 -13.10
N GLN A 224 -10.62 -22.57 -14.18
CA GLN A 224 -10.33 -21.15 -14.27
C GLN A 224 -11.58 -20.28 -14.09
N GLN A 225 -12.74 -20.76 -14.52
CA GLN A 225 -13.99 -20.02 -14.39
C GLN A 225 -14.39 -19.87 -12.92
N THR A 226 -14.36 -20.97 -12.16
CA THR A 226 -14.63 -20.94 -10.72
C THR A 226 -13.59 -20.10 -9.98
N MET A 227 -12.30 -20.25 -10.32
CA MET A 227 -11.21 -19.48 -9.69
C MET A 227 -11.29 -17.98 -9.98
N GLN A 228 -11.67 -17.59 -11.20
CA GLN A 228 -11.91 -16.21 -11.57
C GLN A 228 -13.14 -15.64 -10.83
N SER A 229 -14.20 -16.43 -10.69
CA SER A 229 -15.39 -16.04 -9.92
C SER A 229 -15.06 -15.79 -8.45
N ILE A 230 -14.26 -16.66 -7.81
CA ILE A 230 -13.84 -16.50 -6.41
C ILE A 230 -13.06 -15.20 -6.22
N ALA A 231 -12.10 -14.93 -7.11
CA ALA A 231 -11.32 -13.70 -7.04
C ALA A 231 -12.21 -12.46 -7.21
N GLY A 232 -13.07 -12.45 -8.24
CA GLY A 232 -13.95 -11.32 -8.53
C GLY A 232 -14.93 -11.01 -7.40
N LEU A 233 -15.58 -12.03 -6.85
CA LEU A 233 -16.60 -11.86 -5.80
C LEU A 233 -16.01 -11.41 -4.45
N SER A 234 -14.75 -11.73 -4.18
CA SER A 234 -14.02 -11.26 -2.99
C SER A 234 -13.29 -9.93 -3.19
N GLY A 235 -13.30 -9.38 -4.42
CA GLY A 235 -12.57 -8.15 -4.76
C GLY A 235 -11.05 -8.33 -4.92
N GLY A 236 -10.58 -9.54 -5.21
CA GLY A 236 -9.17 -9.85 -5.50
C GLY A 236 -8.89 -10.02 -7.01
N GLU A 237 -7.74 -10.62 -7.32
CA GLU A 237 -7.27 -10.82 -8.70
C GLU A 237 -7.14 -12.31 -9.06
N HIS A 238 -7.27 -12.62 -10.35
CA HIS A 238 -7.07 -13.96 -10.87
C HIS A 238 -5.84 -14.03 -11.77
N TYR A 239 -5.01 -15.07 -11.57
CA TYR A 239 -3.85 -15.39 -12.40
C TYR A 239 -3.96 -16.79 -12.98
N ALA A 240 -4.08 -16.89 -14.30
CA ALA A 240 -3.98 -18.17 -15.01
C ALA A 240 -2.52 -18.43 -15.42
N VAL A 241 -1.96 -19.55 -14.96
CA VAL A 241 -0.55 -19.91 -15.17
C VAL A 241 -0.46 -21.24 -15.91
N MET A 242 -0.15 -21.17 -17.21
CA MET A 242 0.04 -22.37 -18.04
C MET A 242 1.40 -23.03 -17.81
N ASN A 243 2.45 -22.24 -17.58
CA ASN A 243 3.79 -22.72 -17.30
C ASN A 243 4.13 -22.52 -15.82
N PRO A 244 4.21 -23.58 -15.01
CA PRO A 244 4.54 -23.48 -13.59
C PRO A 244 5.85 -22.73 -13.31
N SER A 245 6.82 -22.71 -14.24
CA SER A 245 8.08 -21.97 -14.06
C SER A 245 7.91 -20.46 -13.84
N VAL A 246 6.77 -19.85 -14.18
CA VAL A 246 6.49 -18.43 -13.90
C VAL A 246 5.86 -18.19 -12.52
N LEU A 247 5.43 -19.24 -11.81
CA LEU A 247 4.76 -19.14 -10.50
C LEU A 247 5.50 -18.29 -9.47
N PRO A 248 6.86 -18.34 -9.34
CA PRO A 248 7.55 -17.51 -8.36
C PRO A 248 7.27 -16.01 -8.55
N ARG A 249 7.23 -15.55 -9.81
CA ARG A 249 6.96 -14.14 -10.14
C ARG A 249 5.51 -13.77 -9.84
N ILE A 250 4.57 -14.67 -10.11
CA ILE A 250 3.14 -14.46 -9.85
C ILE A 250 2.87 -14.38 -8.34
N PHE A 251 3.46 -15.26 -7.54
CA PHE A 251 3.34 -15.21 -6.08
C PHE A 251 3.85 -13.90 -5.49
N VAL A 252 5.04 -13.46 -5.91
CA VAL A 252 5.60 -12.17 -5.47
C VAL A 252 4.68 -11.02 -5.90
N LYS A 253 4.09 -11.08 -7.09
CA LYS A 253 3.13 -10.07 -7.55
C LYS A 253 1.85 -10.08 -6.69
N ALA A 254 1.29 -11.24 -6.40
CA ALA A 254 0.10 -11.40 -5.54
C ALA A 254 0.31 -10.79 -4.16
N ILE A 255 1.50 -10.95 -3.57
CA ILE A 255 1.87 -10.29 -2.31
C ILE A 255 2.04 -8.76 -2.47
N ARG A 256 2.61 -8.27 -3.58
CA ARG A 256 2.75 -6.81 -3.80
C ARG A 256 1.42 -6.08 -3.92
N VAL A 257 0.39 -6.72 -4.48
CA VAL A 257 -0.98 -6.17 -4.54
C VAL A 257 -1.54 -5.91 -3.14
N VAL A 258 -1.10 -6.68 -2.14
CA VAL A 258 -1.41 -6.45 -0.72
C VAL A 258 -0.72 -5.19 -0.19
N ARG A 259 0.49 -4.83 -0.66
CA ARG A 259 1.27 -3.69 -0.14
C ARG A 259 0.98 -2.34 -0.82
N THR A 260 0.27 -2.34 -1.94
CA THR A 260 0.00 -1.12 -2.73
C THR A 260 -0.89 -0.08 -2.01
N PRO A 261 -1.78 -0.44 -1.06
CA PRO A 261 -2.53 0.57 -0.29
C PRO A 261 -1.70 1.30 0.78
N LEU A 262 -0.45 0.92 1.03
CA LEU A 262 0.35 1.44 2.15
C LEU A 262 0.90 2.87 1.93
N VAL A 263 0.60 3.49 0.79
CA VAL A 263 0.76 4.95 0.66
C VAL A 263 -0.50 5.60 1.21
N ARG A 264 -0.43 6.04 2.47
CA ARG A 264 -1.51 6.85 3.07
C ARG A 264 -1.45 8.27 2.50
N GLU A 265 -2.09 8.47 1.34
CA GLU A 265 -2.32 9.81 0.79
C GLU A 265 -3.37 10.54 1.64
N SER A 266 -2.94 11.29 2.65
CA SER A 266 -3.81 12.20 3.37
C SER A 266 -3.74 13.59 2.73
N PRO A 267 -4.88 14.29 2.57
CA PRO A 267 -4.85 15.70 2.21
C PRO A 267 -4.13 16.46 3.32
N PHE A 268 -2.95 16.98 3.03
CA PHE A 268 -2.26 17.92 3.91
C PHE A 268 -2.32 19.32 3.30
N VAL A 269 -2.34 20.33 4.15
CA VAL A 269 -2.20 21.72 3.72
C VAL A 269 -0.74 22.11 3.97
N PRO A 270 0.06 22.37 2.92
CA PRO A 270 1.41 22.89 3.10
C PRO A 270 1.34 24.19 3.91
N ARG A 271 2.09 24.29 5.00
CA ARG A 271 2.29 25.54 5.73
C ARG A 271 3.71 26.03 5.49
N GLY A 272 3.86 27.27 5.01
CA GLY A 272 5.17 27.91 4.90
C GLY A 272 5.75 28.20 6.29
N ALA A 273 7.06 28.06 6.53
CA ALA A 273 7.67 28.66 7.71
C ALA A 273 7.86 30.09 7.33
N GLY A 274 7.72 30.93 8.35
CA GLY A 274 7.99 32.34 8.22
C GLY A 274 9.46 32.60 7.99
N HIS A 275 9.99 32.22 6.83
CA HIS A 275 11.24 32.68 6.28
C HIS A 275 10.90 33.30 4.92
N GLY A 276 11.05 34.61 4.86
CA GLY A 276 10.31 35.54 4.00
C GLY A 276 10.66 35.52 2.51
N LEU A 277 10.58 34.36 1.87
CA LEU A 277 10.44 34.27 0.42
C LEU A 277 8.94 34.20 0.10
N ALA A 278 8.51 35.14 -0.74
CA ALA A 278 7.12 35.30 -1.17
C ALA A 278 6.49 33.93 -1.44
N ALA A 279 5.39 33.67 -0.72
CA ALA A 279 4.54 32.52 -0.94
C ALA A 279 4.24 32.39 -2.44
N GLY A 280 4.94 31.47 -3.11
CA GLY A 280 4.55 31.01 -4.42
C GLY A 280 3.11 30.56 -4.30
N ARG A 281 2.19 31.30 -4.93
CA ARG A 281 0.80 30.88 -5.09
C ARG A 281 0.83 29.41 -5.47
N GLY A 282 0.28 28.57 -4.61
CA GLY A 282 0.31 27.13 -4.79
C GLY A 282 0.00 26.79 -6.24
N VAL A 283 0.81 25.90 -6.82
CA VAL A 283 0.47 25.25 -8.08
C VAL A 283 -0.89 24.61 -7.84
N ARG A 284 -1.95 25.30 -8.29
CA ARG A 284 -3.28 24.71 -8.36
C ARG A 284 -3.17 23.61 -9.40
N VAL A 285 -2.97 22.38 -8.94
CA VAL A 285 -3.41 21.21 -9.70
C VAL A 285 -4.92 21.36 -9.79
N ARG A 286 -5.36 21.99 -10.89
CA ARG A 286 -6.76 22.25 -11.17
C ARG A 286 -7.41 20.88 -11.35
N ARG A 287 -8.28 20.50 -10.42
CA ARG A 287 -9.18 19.35 -10.62
C ARG A 287 -9.83 19.49 -12.01
N PRO A 288 -9.83 18.44 -12.85
CA PRO A 288 -10.74 18.40 -13.98
C PRO A 288 -12.14 18.62 -13.42
N ARG A 289 -12.84 19.64 -13.91
CA ARG A 289 -14.26 19.81 -13.55
C ARG A 289 -14.98 18.60 -14.10
N ALA A 290 -15.54 17.79 -13.20
CA ALA A 290 -16.47 16.74 -13.56
C ALA A 290 -17.61 17.34 -14.39
N GLY A 291 -17.86 16.72 -15.53
CA GLY A 291 -18.95 17.09 -16.40
C GLY A 291 -18.78 16.68 -17.86
N VAL A 292 -18.18 15.52 -18.15
CA VAL A 292 -18.58 14.68 -19.30
C VAL A 292 -18.07 13.26 -19.07
N ASP A 293 -18.91 12.27 -19.31
CA ASP A 293 -18.54 10.86 -19.45
C ASP A 293 -17.38 10.70 -20.43
N GLY A 294 -16.41 9.88 -20.04
CA GLY A 294 -15.24 9.56 -20.84
C GLY A 294 -14.56 8.33 -20.24
N ALA A 295 -15.09 7.16 -20.56
CA ALA A 295 -14.44 5.89 -20.34
C ALA A 295 -13.02 5.92 -20.92
N LEU A 296 -12.00 5.67 -20.10
CA LEU A 296 -10.75 5.08 -20.57
C LEU A 296 -10.86 3.57 -20.37
N THR A 297 -11.71 2.96 -21.20
CA THR A 297 -11.61 1.56 -21.55
C THR A 297 -10.31 1.36 -22.32
N HIS A 298 -9.36 0.63 -21.75
CA HIS A 298 -8.39 -0.09 -22.56
C HIS A 298 -9.14 -1.28 -23.19
N ALA A 299 -9.71 -1.06 -24.37
CA ALA A 299 -10.13 -2.11 -25.28
C ALA A 299 -9.20 -2.08 -26.50
N GLY A 300 -8.75 -3.26 -26.90
CA GLY A 300 -7.80 -3.48 -27.97
C GLY A 300 -8.31 -3.02 -29.34
N GLN A 301 -7.36 -3.06 -30.27
CA GLN A 301 -7.56 -3.00 -31.72
C GLN A 301 -8.85 -3.68 -32.17
N ASP A 302 -9.71 -2.97 -32.93
CA ASP A 302 -9.88 -3.24 -34.35
C ASP A 302 -10.70 -2.16 -35.09
N ARG A 303 -10.71 -2.30 -36.41
CA ARG A 303 -10.96 -1.32 -37.49
C ARG A 303 -12.41 -0.82 -37.70
N SER A 304 -12.47 0.38 -38.31
CA SER A 304 -13.41 0.97 -39.29
C SER A 304 -14.86 0.44 -39.47
N ASP A 305 -15.85 1.34 -39.37
CA ASP A 305 -16.73 1.83 -40.46
C ASP A 305 -18.09 2.39 -39.96
N GLY A 306 -18.61 3.45 -40.60
CA GLY A 306 -20.04 3.60 -40.89
C GLY A 306 -20.95 4.53 -40.05
N LEU A 307 -21.06 5.77 -40.51
CA LEU A 307 -22.18 6.75 -40.56
C LEU A 307 -23.62 6.47 -40.02
N ASP A 308 -24.22 7.57 -39.53
CA ASP A 308 -25.62 8.09 -39.64
C ASP A 308 -26.68 8.01 -38.50
N ALA A 309 -26.96 9.22 -37.95
CA ALA A 309 -28.24 9.95 -37.84
C ALA A 309 -29.37 9.65 -36.79
N ALA A 310 -29.62 10.69 -35.95
CA ALA A 310 -30.89 11.36 -35.57
C ALA A 310 -31.90 10.75 -34.55
N GLY A 311 -32.37 11.59 -33.59
CA GLY A 311 -33.70 11.41 -32.93
C GLY A 311 -33.94 11.97 -31.50
N ASP A 312 -34.26 13.26 -31.43
CA ASP A 312 -35.02 14.12 -30.46
C ASP A 312 -35.86 13.57 -29.25
N ARG A 313 -35.99 14.44 -28.21
CA ARG A 313 -37.10 14.73 -27.23
C ARG A 313 -36.95 14.56 -25.69
N ALA A 314 -36.77 15.72 -25.02
CA ALA A 314 -37.58 16.42 -23.99
C ALA A 314 -38.13 15.79 -22.67
N GLY A 315 -37.94 16.52 -21.53
CA GLY A 315 -38.99 16.71 -20.49
C GLY A 315 -38.58 16.90 -18.99
N ARG A 316 -38.57 18.18 -18.50
CA ARG A 316 -39.10 18.81 -17.23
C ARG A 316 -39.18 18.01 -15.89
N ALA A 317 -39.17 18.54 -14.65
CA ALA A 317 -38.99 19.84 -13.96
C ALA A 317 -39.12 19.60 -12.41
N GLY A 318 -38.69 20.54 -11.55
CA GLY A 318 -39.23 20.70 -10.17
C GLY A 318 -38.23 21.08 -9.04
N ALA A 319 -38.46 22.20 -8.35
CA ALA A 319 -37.65 22.79 -7.27
C ALA A 319 -38.50 23.10 -6.01
N GLY A 320 -37.88 23.24 -4.82
CA GLY A 320 -38.49 23.84 -3.62
C GLY A 320 -37.83 23.52 -2.25
N PRO A 321 -37.41 24.51 -1.41
CA PRO A 321 -36.52 24.32 -0.23
C PRO A 321 -37.15 24.61 1.16
N LEU A 322 -36.43 24.32 2.26
CA LEU A 322 -36.74 24.77 3.64
C LEU A 322 -35.48 25.14 4.46
N ALA A 323 -35.65 26.13 5.36
CA ALA A 323 -34.64 26.80 6.19
C ALA A 323 -34.96 26.73 7.71
N GLY A 324 -33.96 26.99 8.58
CA GLY A 324 -34.09 27.32 10.02
C GLY A 324 -32.92 26.76 10.85
N ARG A 325 -32.43 27.31 11.98
CA ARG A 325 -32.56 28.55 12.78
C ARG A 325 -31.48 28.44 13.89
N ALA A 326 -30.99 29.54 14.48
CA ALA A 326 -29.86 29.57 15.44
C ALA A 326 -30.25 30.01 16.88
N GLY A 327 -29.41 29.64 17.87
CA GLY A 327 -29.20 30.25 19.22
C GLY A 327 -29.30 29.29 20.42
N PRO A 328 -28.83 29.60 21.66
CA PRO A 328 -27.79 30.54 22.16
C PRO A 328 -26.74 29.88 23.14
N GLY A 329 -25.71 30.63 23.57
CA GLY A 329 -24.48 30.13 24.22
C GLY A 329 -24.43 29.96 25.77
N ARG A 330 -23.28 29.50 26.27
CA ARG A 330 -22.82 29.55 27.68
C ARG A 330 -21.30 29.75 27.77
N GLY A 331 -20.87 30.55 28.75
CA GLY A 331 -19.52 31.13 28.89
C GLY A 331 -18.46 30.29 29.61
N VAL A 332 -17.23 30.78 29.53
CA VAL A 332 -15.96 30.18 30.01
C VAL A 332 -15.44 30.96 31.21
N HIS A 333 -14.95 30.26 32.24
CA HIS A 333 -14.12 30.82 33.32
C HIS A 333 -12.66 30.35 33.15
N PHE A 334 -11.70 31.29 33.23
CA PHE A 334 -10.26 31.04 33.22
C PHE A 334 -9.65 31.26 34.61
N GLY A 335 -8.69 30.42 35.00
CA GLY A 335 -7.80 30.65 36.14
C GLY A 335 -6.37 30.23 35.82
N CYS A 336 -5.42 31.17 35.92
CA CYS A 336 -3.97 30.91 35.81
C CYS A 336 -3.33 30.88 37.20
N ALA A 337 -2.42 29.92 37.44
CA ALA A 337 -1.46 29.99 38.54
C ALA A 337 -0.03 30.09 37.96
N ARG A 338 0.77 31.02 38.50
CA ARG A 338 2.17 31.29 38.16
C ARG A 338 3.12 30.53 39.10
N GLY A 339 4.22 30.03 38.56
CA GLY A 339 5.43 29.66 39.31
C GLY A 339 6.68 29.99 38.48
N GLN A 340 7.59 30.78 39.06
CA GLN A 340 8.94 31.16 38.60
C GLN A 340 9.85 30.94 39.84
N LEU A 341 11.15 30.60 39.80
CA LEU A 341 12.24 30.72 38.82
C LEU A 341 13.44 29.88 39.32
N GLY A 342 14.37 29.55 38.40
CA GLY A 342 15.77 29.27 38.76
C GLY A 342 16.68 28.80 37.61
N GLY A 343 17.33 29.74 36.90
CA GLY A 343 18.66 29.51 36.27
C GLY A 343 18.78 29.34 34.74
N ALA A 344 19.10 30.45 34.06
CA ALA A 344 19.83 30.62 32.78
C ALA A 344 19.31 30.02 31.44
N VAL A 345 18.99 30.95 30.52
CA VAL A 345 18.69 30.81 29.07
C VAL A 345 17.45 29.97 28.76
N GLY A 346 16.29 30.61 28.89
CA GLY A 346 14.98 29.98 28.73
C GLY A 346 14.46 29.95 27.29
N LEU A 347 14.20 28.75 26.79
CA LEU A 347 13.06 28.49 25.91
C LEU A 347 11.97 27.86 26.79
N LEU A 348 10.96 28.65 27.13
CA LEU A 348 9.78 28.19 27.87
C LEU A 348 8.83 27.48 26.90
N ALA A 349 8.88 26.15 26.85
CA ALA A 349 7.78 25.37 26.26
C ALA A 349 6.60 25.37 27.25
N ARG A 350 5.53 26.10 26.92
CA ARG A 350 4.22 25.93 27.57
C ARG A 350 3.49 24.80 26.88
N VAL A 351 3.24 23.71 27.59
CA VAL A 351 2.22 22.73 27.20
C VAL A 351 0.85 23.34 27.49
N CYS A 352 0.17 23.81 26.46
CA CYS A 352 -1.25 24.16 26.53
C CYS A 352 -2.07 23.00 25.95
N ARG A 353 -2.79 22.29 26.81
CA ARG A 353 -3.80 21.30 26.41
C ARG A 353 -5.08 22.05 26.08
N VAL A 354 -5.50 22.04 24.82
CA VAL A 354 -6.85 22.42 24.39
C VAL A 354 -7.59 21.12 24.09
N LEU A 355 -8.55 20.77 24.94
CA LEU A 355 -9.55 19.75 24.62
C LEU A 355 -10.72 20.48 23.97
N ASP A 356 -10.88 20.34 22.67
CA ASP A 356 -12.13 20.68 21.98
C ASP A 356 -12.97 19.41 21.82
N GLY A 357 -14.27 19.53 22.08
CA GLY A 357 -15.23 18.43 22.26
C GLY A 357 -15.59 17.62 21.00
N ALA A 358 -14.71 17.51 20.03
CA ALA A 358 -14.82 16.59 18.91
C ALA A 358 -13.41 16.13 18.51
N GLY A 359 -13.10 14.86 18.81
CA GLY A 359 -11.75 14.29 18.74
C GLY A 359 -11.10 14.36 17.35
N ALA A 360 -10.31 15.40 17.11
CA ALA A 360 -9.39 15.50 15.99
C ALA A 360 -7.99 15.88 16.51
N GLU A 361 -7.02 15.03 16.21
CA GLU A 361 -5.60 15.27 16.49
C GLU A 361 -5.07 16.45 15.68
N SER A 362 -4.39 17.36 16.37
CA SER A 362 -3.75 18.55 15.82
C SER A 362 -2.29 18.25 15.43
N VAL A 363 -1.89 18.59 14.21
CA VAL A 363 -0.48 18.55 13.77
C VAL A 363 -0.05 19.88 13.14
N GLU A 364 1.15 20.32 13.53
CA GLU A 364 1.89 21.51 13.10
C GLU A 364 2.53 21.33 11.70
N ALA A 365 2.80 22.43 11.00
CA ALA A 365 3.61 22.44 9.77
C ALA A 365 4.18 23.86 9.55
N VAL A 366 5.39 24.01 8.98
CA VAL A 366 6.06 25.30 8.61
C VAL A 366 7.46 25.06 7.92
N VAL A 367 7.63 25.43 6.62
CA VAL A 367 8.83 25.50 5.68
C VAL A 367 10.03 26.41 6.02
N GLY A 368 11.20 25.90 6.42
CA GLY A 368 12.39 26.73 6.71
C GLY A 368 13.24 27.20 5.50
N GLY A 369 13.81 28.41 5.57
CA GLY A 369 15.02 28.88 4.88
C GLY A 369 15.83 29.84 5.77
N ALA A 370 17.16 29.75 5.80
CA ALA A 370 18.00 30.63 6.62
C ALA A 370 18.19 32.03 5.97
N VAL A 371 18.42 33.05 6.80
CA VAL A 371 18.68 34.45 6.44
C VAL A 371 20.17 34.69 6.28
#